data_AF-A0A8H5AYK2-F1
#
_entry.id   AF-A0A8H5AYK2-F1
#
_cell.length_a   1.000
_cell.length_b   1.000
_cell.length_c   1.000
_cell.angle_alpha   90.00
_cell.angle_beta   90.00
_cell.angle_gamma   90.00
#
_symmetry.space_group_name_H-M   'P 1'
#
loop_
_entity.id
_entity.type
_entity.pdbx_description
1 polymer ?
#
loop_
_entity_poly.entity_id
_entity_poly.type
_entity_poly.pdbx_seq_one_letter_code
_entity_poly.pdbx_strand_id
1 'polypeptide(L)'
;MNRCLQAPEILQLICNQLPNDQKEDRQRLRALALSCRALLEPALDRLWYKVHSLAFFIPTLPASMWKVESVTPGSRPKYTLMGLNRAILTADLVRYLSYYAPRIQEIELGGLTSTFTVEAWQGLQAATSWKPGAMTPYVRTIRWDLSPRGDTSLSEKQLNRAFPYLSLFAGPTTKSLHLTFDSAVAIQMTSVQGAPNLCQALEEFSLTNLAGYWSTKAFIGDYLQSFSWQTLKVLKVTDVGHELYPSLSRLPNLTTLEISNIHGTTPHHYDSLGNPETDYISAIPHDAFPSLEVLKLKSQELYYLSNFLQQLPPNNRLHTLKFTLTFMYDEEHIDTLLEALKHHCNPETFRKLVLKESTHLEAEENEDLATYPRIDILSALQNLTALEVLSVSFATETVDLQPDDITNITKYWPNLVKLKIDVDYPSTRPPSINHDELLELIYGCPNLKKLGLRFDATQISEEEEVPECALYDTPAPIEKLWVCDSPIIRPSNWARFFEAHCPKLRKGATPLEVNGLPNYVPMVMYERRWNSVTDW
;
A
#
# COMPACT_ATOMS: atom_id res chain seq x y z
N MET A 1 -14.06 -33.25 -28.10
CA MET A 1 -13.97 -32.21 -27.05
C MET A 1 -14.88 -32.64 -25.90
N ASN A 2 -14.37 -32.74 -24.67
CA ASN A 2 -15.19 -33.13 -23.51
C ASN A 2 -16.35 -32.12 -23.35
N ARG A 3 -17.54 -32.58 -22.95
CA ARG A 3 -18.74 -31.72 -22.78
C ARG A 3 -18.49 -30.54 -21.85
N CYS A 4 -17.62 -30.68 -20.85
CA CYS A 4 -17.26 -29.59 -19.95
C CYS A 4 -16.59 -28.39 -20.66
N LEU A 5 -15.85 -28.63 -21.75
CA LEU A 5 -15.19 -27.58 -22.54
C LEU A 5 -16.13 -26.91 -23.56
N GLN A 6 -17.42 -27.26 -23.54
CA GLN A 6 -18.45 -26.57 -24.32
C GLN A 6 -19.12 -25.44 -23.53
N ALA A 7 -18.95 -25.41 -22.20
CA ALA A 7 -19.46 -24.34 -21.35
C ALA A 7 -18.54 -23.10 -21.46
N PRO A 8 -19.04 -21.95 -21.97
CA PRO A 8 -18.24 -20.74 -22.13
C PRO A 8 -17.61 -20.25 -20.82
N GLU A 9 -18.28 -20.44 -19.69
CA GLU A 9 -17.83 -20.06 -18.36
C GLU A 9 -16.56 -20.82 -17.96
N ILE A 10 -16.50 -22.12 -18.30
CA ILE A 10 -15.31 -22.95 -18.03
C ILE A 10 -14.13 -22.47 -18.88
N LEU A 11 -14.37 -22.13 -20.15
CA LEU A 11 -13.31 -21.60 -21.02
C LEU A 11 -12.83 -20.22 -20.53
N GLN A 12 -13.73 -19.36 -20.08
CA GLN A 12 -13.39 -18.08 -19.46
C GLN A 12 -12.56 -18.26 -18.19
N LEU A 13 -12.94 -19.21 -17.32
CA LEU A 13 -12.19 -19.53 -16.11
C LEU A 13 -10.78 -20.02 -16.45
N ILE A 14 -10.63 -20.90 -17.44
CA ILE A 14 -9.31 -21.38 -17.92
C ILE A 14 -8.45 -20.20 -18.38
N CYS A 15 -8.98 -19.32 -19.23
CA CYS A 15 -8.25 -18.14 -19.71
C CYS A 15 -7.92 -17.18 -18.57
N ASN A 16 -8.81 -17.00 -17.59
CA ASN A 16 -8.60 -16.11 -16.44
C ASN A 16 -7.51 -16.61 -15.48
N GLN A 17 -7.23 -17.92 -15.45
CA GLN A 17 -6.09 -18.45 -14.68
C GLN A 17 -4.74 -18.10 -15.30
N LEU A 18 -4.71 -17.68 -16.57
CA LEU A 18 -3.47 -17.24 -17.20
C LEU A 18 -3.17 -15.77 -16.82
N PRO A 19 -1.96 -15.48 -16.31
CA PRO A 19 -1.52 -14.11 -16.13
C PRO A 19 -1.52 -13.35 -17.47
N ASN A 20 -1.48 -12.02 -17.42
CA ASN A 20 -1.45 -11.17 -18.62
C ASN A 20 -0.50 -9.97 -18.49
N ASP A 21 0.26 -9.92 -17.40
CA ASP A 21 1.11 -8.77 -17.09
C ASP A 21 2.46 -8.86 -17.83
N GLN A 22 2.96 -10.07 -18.11
CA GLN A 22 4.23 -10.27 -18.79
C GLN A 22 4.07 -10.61 -20.28
N LYS A 23 5.12 -10.32 -21.05
CA LYS A 23 5.17 -10.60 -22.50
C LYS A 23 4.97 -12.08 -22.81
N GLU A 24 5.56 -12.98 -22.01
CA GLU A 24 5.41 -14.43 -22.19
C GLU A 24 3.97 -14.88 -21.98
N ASP A 25 3.29 -14.33 -20.98
CA ASP A 25 1.90 -14.69 -20.68
C ASP A 25 0.95 -14.25 -21.81
N ARG A 26 1.17 -13.06 -22.36
CA ARG A 26 0.47 -12.58 -23.56
C ARG A 26 0.68 -13.50 -24.76
N GLN A 27 1.89 -14.05 -24.94
CA GLN A 27 2.16 -15.02 -25.99
C GLN A 27 1.41 -16.33 -25.77
N ARG A 28 1.32 -16.81 -24.52
CA ARG A 28 0.52 -18.00 -24.17
C ARG A 28 -0.96 -17.77 -24.45
N LEU A 29 -1.53 -16.64 -24.04
CA LEU A 29 -2.92 -16.27 -24.35
C LEU A 29 -3.17 -16.17 -25.85
N ARG A 30 -2.23 -15.60 -26.60
CA ARG A 30 -2.31 -15.56 -28.07
C ARG A 30 -2.27 -16.97 -28.67
N ALA A 31 -1.37 -17.83 -28.22
CA ALA A 31 -1.29 -19.21 -28.69
C ALA A 31 -2.60 -19.98 -28.38
N LEU A 32 -3.17 -19.75 -27.19
CA LEU A 32 -4.45 -20.32 -26.78
C LEU A 32 -5.59 -19.84 -27.70
N ALA A 33 -5.66 -18.54 -27.97
CA ALA A 33 -6.65 -17.96 -28.88
C ALA A 33 -6.56 -18.55 -30.30
N LEU A 34 -5.35 -18.87 -30.76
CA LEU A 34 -5.10 -19.45 -32.07
C LEU A 34 -5.28 -20.98 -32.13
N SER A 35 -5.34 -21.66 -30.99
CA SER A 35 -5.40 -23.12 -30.92
C SER A 35 -6.76 -23.69 -31.35
N CYS A 36 -7.88 -23.05 -30.95
CA CYS A 36 -9.21 -23.45 -31.38
C CYS A 36 -10.22 -22.28 -31.30
N ARG A 37 -11.29 -22.38 -32.10
CA ARG A 37 -12.33 -21.33 -32.18
C ARG A 37 -13.08 -21.10 -30.88
N ALA A 38 -13.28 -22.14 -30.06
CA ALA A 38 -13.98 -22.02 -28.79
C ALA A 38 -13.20 -21.18 -27.76
N LEU A 39 -11.86 -21.21 -27.83
CA LEU A 39 -10.98 -20.44 -26.96
C LEU A 39 -10.65 -19.05 -27.50
N LEU A 40 -11.01 -18.74 -28.75
CA LEU A 40 -10.66 -17.46 -29.38
C LEU A 40 -11.22 -16.28 -28.59
N GLU A 41 -12.53 -16.26 -28.33
CA GLU A 41 -13.18 -15.15 -27.66
C GLU A 41 -12.72 -14.98 -26.20
N PRO A 42 -12.74 -16.03 -25.34
CA PRO A 42 -12.30 -15.89 -23.95
C PRO A 42 -10.82 -15.52 -23.83
N ALA A 43 -9.96 -16.04 -24.71
CA ALA A 43 -8.54 -15.71 -24.69
C ALA A 43 -8.29 -14.28 -25.18
N LEU A 44 -9.06 -13.77 -26.15
CA LEU A 44 -9.00 -12.37 -26.57
C LEU A 44 -9.53 -11.43 -25.49
N ASP A 45 -10.64 -11.77 -24.83
CA ASP A 45 -11.14 -11.02 -23.66
C ASP A 45 -10.05 -10.88 -22.62
N ARG A 46 -9.39 -11.98 -22.26
CA ARG A 46 -8.30 -11.94 -21.29
C ARG A 46 -7.09 -11.15 -21.79
N LEU A 47 -6.67 -11.34 -23.05
CA LEU A 47 -5.51 -10.64 -23.64
C LEU A 47 -5.68 -9.12 -23.67
N TRP A 48 -6.91 -8.66 -23.92
CA TRP A 48 -7.28 -7.24 -24.03
C TRP A 48 -7.81 -6.63 -22.72
N TYR A 49 -8.10 -7.46 -21.72
CA TYR A 49 -8.62 -7.03 -20.41
C TYR A 49 -7.80 -5.88 -19.79
N LYS A 50 -6.48 -6.04 -19.78
CA LYS A 50 -5.51 -5.07 -19.21
C LYS A 50 -4.53 -4.60 -20.27
N VAL A 51 -4.36 -3.28 -20.31
CA VAL A 51 -3.61 -2.57 -21.35
C VAL A 51 -2.49 -1.74 -20.73
N HIS A 52 -1.26 -1.92 -21.21
CA HIS A 52 -0.05 -1.29 -20.65
C HIS A 52 0.69 -0.31 -21.55
N SER A 53 0.32 -0.22 -22.83
CA SER A 53 1.11 0.55 -23.80
C SER A 53 0.25 0.91 -24.99
N LEU A 54 0.29 2.15 -25.47
CA LEU A 54 -0.47 2.59 -26.64
C LEU A 54 -0.12 1.85 -27.95
N ALA A 55 0.97 1.07 -27.98
CA ALA A 55 1.37 0.30 -29.16
C ALA A 55 0.32 -0.75 -29.60
N PHE A 56 -0.60 -1.20 -28.73
CA PHE A 56 -1.65 -2.16 -29.14
C PHE A 56 -2.62 -1.56 -30.16
N PHE A 57 -2.72 -0.24 -30.27
CA PHE A 57 -3.59 0.41 -31.24
C PHE A 57 -3.13 0.17 -32.68
N ILE A 58 -1.81 0.14 -32.89
CA ILE A 58 -1.18 0.02 -34.22
C ILE A 58 -1.75 -1.17 -35.02
N PRO A 59 -1.73 -2.43 -34.51
CA PRO A 59 -2.24 -3.56 -35.27
C PRO A 59 -3.77 -3.58 -35.43
N THR A 60 -4.52 -2.81 -34.64
CA THR A 60 -5.99 -2.81 -34.70
C THR A 60 -6.57 -1.78 -35.67
N LEU A 61 -5.74 -0.85 -36.14
CA LEU A 61 -6.12 0.26 -36.99
C LEU A 61 -5.47 0.11 -38.38
N PRO A 62 -6.02 0.73 -39.45
CA PRO A 62 -5.47 0.60 -40.79
C PRO A 62 -3.99 1.03 -40.86
N ALA A 63 -3.12 0.18 -41.42
CA ALA A 63 -1.68 0.46 -41.52
C ALA A 63 -1.38 1.76 -42.30
N SER A 64 -2.23 2.12 -43.26
CA SER A 64 -2.13 3.38 -44.03
C SER A 64 -2.28 4.63 -43.16
N MET A 65 -2.83 4.53 -41.96
CA MET A 65 -3.08 5.66 -41.07
C MET A 65 -1.80 6.13 -40.37
N TRP A 66 -0.86 5.22 -40.08
CA TRP A 66 0.21 5.46 -39.12
C TRP A 66 1.57 5.64 -39.77
N LYS A 67 2.30 6.66 -39.31
CA LYS A 67 3.74 6.80 -39.49
C LYS A 67 4.41 6.45 -38.16
N VAL A 68 5.18 5.37 -38.14
CA VAL A 68 5.87 4.92 -36.93
C VAL A 68 7.33 5.36 -37.01
N GLU A 69 7.72 6.29 -36.15
CA GLU A 69 9.08 6.81 -36.08
C GLU A 69 9.77 6.32 -34.81
N SER A 70 10.96 5.77 -34.99
CA SER A 70 11.85 5.36 -33.92
C SER A 70 12.76 6.53 -33.55
N VAL A 71 12.64 7.05 -32.34
CA VAL A 71 13.43 8.20 -31.87
C VAL A 71 14.45 7.74 -30.83
N THR A 72 15.71 8.13 -31.02
CA THR A 72 16.82 7.85 -30.09
C THR A 72 17.39 9.19 -29.59
N PRO A 73 16.83 9.77 -28.50
CA PRO A 73 17.26 11.08 -28.03
C PRO A 73 18.50 10.96 -27.12
N GLY A 74 19.69 11.11 -27.70
CA GLY A 74 20.95 11.17 -26.94
C GLY A 74 21.20 9.92 -26.10
N SER A 75 21.32 10.09 -24.78
CA SER A 75 21.59 9.01 -23.82
C SER A 75 20.36 8.25 -23.32
N ARG A 76 19.14 8.64 -23.71
CA ARG A 76 17.93 7.95 -23.23
C ARG A 76 17.60 6.72 -24.09
N PRO A 77 16.83 5.76 -23.54
CA PRO A 77 16.38 4.61 -24.31
C PRO A 77 15.57 5.03 -25.53
N LYS A 78 15.60 4.19 -26.57
CA LYS A 78 14.82 4.38 -27.79
C LYS A 78 13.33 4.33 -27.50
N TYR A 79 12.56 5.25 -28.08
CA TYR A 79 11.10 5.26 -28.02
C TYR A 79 10.46 5.32 -29.41
N THR A 80 9.17 5.02 -29.46
CA THR A 80 8.38 5.03 -30.71
C THR A 80 7.34 6.15 -30.70
N LEU A 81 7.36 6.99 -31.73
CA LEU A 81 6.37 8.04 -31.96
C LEU A 81 5.42 7.60 -33.08
N MET A 82 4.12 7.66 -32.81
CA MET A 82 3.06 7.27 -33.75
C MET A 82 2.39 8.53 -34.31
N GLY A 83 2.77 8.93 -35.51
CA GLY A 83 2.18 10.05 -36.25
C GLY A 83 1.14 9.59 -37.27
N LEU A 84 0.47 10.55 -37.90
CA LEU A 84 -0.53 10.31 -38.94
C LEU A 84 0.07 10.45 -40.34
N ASN A 85 -0.23 9.50 -41.23
CA ASN A 85 -0.03 9.63 -42.68
C ASN A 85 -1.23 10.32 -43.36
N ARG A 86 -2.42 10.22 -42.75
CA ARG A 86 -3.67 10.85 -43.21
C ARG A 86 -4.60 11.11 -42.02
N ALA A 87 -5.63 11.92 -42.22
CA ALA A 87 -6.68 12.13 -41.23
C ALA A 87 -7.37 10.80 -40.83
N ILE A 88 -7.73 10.69 -39.55
CA ILE A 88 -8.48 9.55 -39.00
C ILE A 88 -9.94 9.73 -39.35
N LEU A 89 -10.53 8.73 -40.01
CA LEU A 89 -11.96 8.68 -40.30
C LEU A 89 -12.65 7.81 -39.25
N THR A 90 -13.90 8.12 -38.91
CA THR A 90 -14.69 7.28 -38.00
C THR A 90 -14.78 5.82 -38.50
N ALA A 91 -14.84 5.61 -39.82
CA ALA A 91 -14.81 4.28 -40.43
C ALA A 91 -13.54 3.49 -40.10
N ASP A 92 -12.41 4.16 -39.88
CA ASP A 92 -11.16 3.49 -39.52
C ASP A 92 -11.19 2.91 -38.10
N LEU A 93 -11.99 3.50 -37.21
CA LEU A 93 -12.11 3.09 -35.82
C LEU A 93 -13.14 1.98 -35.61
N VAL A 94 -14.01 1.70 -36.59
CA VAL A 94 -15.15 0.76 -36.44
C VAL A 94 -14.70 -0.58 -35.90
N ARG A 95 -13.68 -1.20 -36.50
CA ARG A 95 -13.17 -2.51 -36.04
C ARG A 95 -12.64 -2.44 -34.61
N TYR A 96 -11.92 -1.38 -34.27
CA TYR A 96 -11.39 -1.21 -32.92
C TYR A 96 -12.52 -1.06 -31.90
N LEU A 97 -13.43 -0.12 -32.15
CA LEU A 97 -14.52 0.24 -31.25
C LEU A 97 -15.53 -0.90 -31.08
N SER A 98 -15.80 -1.68 -32.13
CA SER A 98 -16.78 -2.77 -32.07
C SER A 98 -16.23 -4.05 -31.46
N TYR A 99 -14.93 -4.31 -31.58
CA TYR A 99 -14.36 -5.63 -31.28
C TYR A 99 -13.33 -5.65 -30.16
N TYR A 100 -12.46 -4.63 -30.08
CA TYR A 100 -11.35 -4.60 -29.13
C TYR A 100 -11.63 -3.69 -27.93
N ALA A 101 -12.12 -2.47 -28.18
CA ALA A 101 -12.42 -1.49 -27.13
C ALA A 101 -13.32 -2.03 -26.00
N PRO A 102 -14.38 -2.81 -26.27
CA PRO A 102 -15.25 -3.36 -25.22
C PRO A 102 -14.56 -4.33 -24.26
N ARG A 103 -13.43 -4.91 -24.67
CA ARG A 103 -12.71 -5.91 -23.85
C ARG A 103 -11.80 -5.27 -22.81
N ILE A 104 -11.46 -3.99 -23.00
CA ILE A 104 -10.54 -3.27 -22.14
C ILE A 104 -11.29 -2.82 -20.88
N GLN A 105 -10.92 -3.40 -19.75
CA GLN A 105 -11.47 -3.05 -18.44
C GLN A 105 -10.45 -2.31 -17.57
N GLU A 106 -9.15 -2.46 -17.85
CA GLU A 106 -8.06 -1.84 -17.11
C GLU A 106 -7.03 -1.22 -18.05
N ILE A 107 -6.67 0.03 -17.76
CA ILE A 107 -5.59 0.74 -18.42
C ILE A 107 -4.55 1.08 -17.37
N GLU A 108 -3.30 0.75 -17.64
CA GLU A 108 -2.16 1.12 -16.81
C GLU A 108 -1.04 1.64 -17.70
N LEU A 109 -1.07 2.95 -17.95
CA LEU A 109 -0.03 3.63 -18.70
C LEU A 109 1.01 4.15 -17.72
N GLY A 110 2.14 3.44 -17.66
CA GLY A 110 3.36 3.84 -16.95
C GLY A 110 4.57 3.38 -17.76
N GLY A 111 5.69 4.10 -17.66
CA GLY A 111 6.92 3.67 -18.35
C GLY A 111 6.80 3.61 -19.87
N LEU A 112 5.99 4.49 -20.48
CA LEU A 112 5.67 4.41 -21.91
C LEU A 112 6.95 4.40 -22.78
N THR A 113 7.02 3.39 -23.65
CA THR A 113 8.03 3.29 -24.73
C THR A 113 7.49 3.73 -26.08
N SER A 114 6.20 4.05 -26.14
CA SER A 114 5.52 4.55 -27.33
C SER A 114 4.45 5.57 -26.98
N THR A 115 4.29 6.59 -27.80
CA THR A 115 3.21 7.59 -27.68
C THR A 115 2.76 8.08 -29.05
N PHE A 116 1.59 8.72 -29.11
CA PHE A 116 1.10 9.38 -30.32
C PHE A 116 1.67 10.80 -30.44
N THR A 117 1.77 11.30 -31.68
CA THR A 117 1.96 12.74 -31.90
C THR A 117 0.72 13.51 -31.47
N VAL A 118 0.85 14.83 -31.32
CA VAL A 118 -0.29 15.69 -30.95
C VAL A 118 -1.41 15.60 -32.00
N GLU A 119 -1.03 15.57 -33.29
CA GLU A 119 -1.98 15.46 -34.41
C GLU A 119 -2.71 14.12 -34.38
N ALA A 120 -2.01 13.03 -34.05
CA ALA A 120 -2.63 11.72 -33.88
C ALA A 120 -3.62 11.69 -32.72
N TRP A 121 -3.26 12.27 -31.58
CA TRP A 121 -4.14 12.37 -30.43
C TRP A 121 -5.41 13.20 -30.73
N GLN A 122 -5.26 14.36 -31.37
CA GLN A 122 -6.38 15.21 -31.79
C GLN A 122 -7.25 14.52 -32.84
N GLY A 123 -6.63 13.82 -33.79
CA GLY A 123 -7.33 13.02 -34.80
C GLY A 123 -8.21 11.95 -34.18
N LEU A 124 -7.72 11.28 -33.13
CA LEU A 124 -8.52 10.29 -32.38
C LEU A 124 -9.70 10.95 -31.68
N GLN A 125 -9.49 12.06 -30.95
CA GLN A 125 -10.57 12.81 -30.29
C GLN A 125 -11.65 13.28 -31.27
N ALA A 126 -11.24 13.83 -32.42
CA ALA A 126 -12.17 14.26 -33.45
C ALA A 126 -12.96 13.08 -34.03
N ALA A 127 -12.29 11.98 -34.35
CA ALA A 127 -12.92 10.79 -34.92
C ALA A 127 -13.90 10.08 -33.94
N THR A 128 -13.69 10.23 -32.64
CA THR A 128 -14.61 9.77 -31.59
C THR A 128 -15.64 10.82 -31.16
N SER A 129 -15.74 11.94 -31.89
CA SER A 129 -16.66 13.04 -31.58
C SER A 129 -16.53 13.55 -30.13
N TRP A 130 -15.31 13.55 -29.59
CA TRP A 130 -15.01 14.02 -28.23
C TRP A 130 -15.77 13.28 -27.12
N LYS A 131 -16.34 12.11 -27.40
CA LYS A 131 -17.09 11.33 -26.41
C LYS A 131 -16.12 10.77 -25.35
N PRO A 132 -16.33 11.09 -24.04
CA PRO A 132 -15.52 10.53 -22.97
C PRO A 132 -15.55 9.00 -22.95
N GLY A 133 -14.38 8.39 -22.78
CA GLY A 133 -14.20 6.94 -22.73
C GLY A 133 -14.52 6.22 -24.03
N ALA A 134 -14.63 6.91 -25.17
CA ALA A 134 -14.98 6.30 -26.44
C ALA A 134 -14.03 5.17 -26.85
N MET A 135 -12.74 5.30 -26.55
CA MET A 135 -11.74 4.30 -26.90
C MET A 135 -11.78 3.09 -25.96
N THR A 136 -12.38 3.20 -24.78
CA THR A 136 -12.47 2.12 -23.79
C THR A 136 -13.79 2.21 -23.03
N PRO A 137 -14.93 1.91 -23.69
CA PRO A 137 -16.27 2.22 -23.19
C PRO A 137 -16.69 1.44 -21.93
N TYR A 138 -15.95 0.39 -21.57
CA TYR A 138 -16.20 -0.44 -20.38
C TYR A 138 -15.01 -0.45 -19.42
N VAL A 139 -14.10 0.52 -19.54
CA VAL A 139 -12.98 0.65 -18.59
C VAL A 139 -13.52 0.94 -17.20
N ARG A 140 -12.95 0.24 -16.23
CA ARG A 140 -13.27 0.36 -14.81
C ARG A 140 -12.10 0.97 -14.05
N THR A 141 -10.88 0.63 -14.42
CA THR A 141 -9.66 1.11 -13.74
C THR A 141 -8.74 1.79 -14.72
N ILE A 142 -8.32 3.01 -14.41
CA ILE A 142 -7.33 3.74 -15.18
C ILE A 142 -6.20 4.16 -14.23
N ARG A 143 -4.98 3.73 -14.54
CA ARG A 143 -3.74 4.26 -13.96
C ARG A 143 -3.02 5.03 -15.04
N TRP A 144 -2.95 6.35 -14.86
CA TRP A 144 -2.37 7.31 -15.77
C TRP A 144 -1.11 7.89 -15.14
N ASP A 145 -0.06 7.08 -15.11
CA ASP A 145 1.23 7.41 -14.50
C ASP A 145 2.22 7.84 -15.59
N LEU A 146 2.03 9.06 -16.09
CA LEU A 146 2.90 9.64 -17.12
C LEU A 146 4.06 10.44 -16.50
N SER A 147 4.65 9.91 -15.43
CA SER A 147 5.77 10.54 -14.75
C SER A 147 7.12 10.20 -15.40
N PRO A 148 8.06 11.15 -15.47
CA PRO A 148 9.43 10.86 -15.93
C PRO A 148 10.28 10.14 -14.88
N ARG A 149 9.76 9.88 -13.66
CA ARG A 149 10.53 9.37 -12.50
C ARG A 149 10.89 7.87 -12.55
N GLY A 150 10.69 7.19 -13.67
CA GLY A 150 11.11 5.80 -13.91
C GLY A 150 11.96 5.65 -15.17
N ASP A 151 12.17 4.41 -15.62
CA ASP A 151 12.82 4.01 -16.91
C ASP A 151 12.02 4.45 -18.15
N THR A 152 11.42 5.64 -18.12
CA THR A 152 10.68 6.16 -19.26
C THR A 152 11.65 6.63 -20.33
N SER A 153 11.51 6.03 -21.51
CA SER A 153 12.26 6.44 -22.71
C SER A 153 11.81 7.79 -23.29
N LEU A 154 10.60 8.24 -22.93
CA LEU A 154 9.99 9.47 -23.44
C LEU A 154 10.57 10.72 -22.76
N SER A 155 10.55 11.84 -23.49
CA SER A 155 10.82 13.14 -22.89
C SER A 155 9.60 13.63 -22.11
N GLU A 156 9.85 14.40 -21.06
CA GLU A 156 8.80 15.05 -20.25
C GLU A 156 7.80 15.83 -21.11
N LYS A 157 8.30 16.55 -22.12
CA LYS A 157 7.46 17.27 -23.09
C LYS A 157 6.46 16.36 -23.80
N GLN A 158 6.82 15.12 -24.14
CA GLN A 158 5.92 14.18 -24.81
C GLN A 158 4.91 13.57 -23.84
N LEU A 159 5.32 13.28 -22.60
CA LEU A 159 4.42 12.81 -21.55
C LEU A 159 3.35 13.87 -21.23
N ASN A 160 3.76 15.13 -21.07
CA ASN A 160 2.87 16.26 -20.81
C ASN A 160 1.82 16.45 -21.91
N ARG A 161 2.17 16.14 -23.16
CA ARG A 161 1.25 16.22 -24.30
C ARG A 161 0.19 15.14 -24.30
N ALA A 162 0.40 13.99 -23.68
CA ALA A 162 -0.59 12.91 -23.66
C ALA A 162 -1.69 13.14 -22.59
N PHE A 163 -1.42 13.94 -21.56
CA PHE A 163 -2.33 14.13 -20.42
C PHE A 163 -3.75 14.62 -20.77
N PRO A 164 -3.93 15.63 -21.66
CA PRO A 164 -5.27 16.09 -22.09
C PRO A 164 -6.15 15.02 -22.73
N TYR A 165 -5.54 13.93 -23.19
CA TYR A 165 -6.21 12.86 -23.91
C TYR A 165 -6.68 11.74 -22.97
N LEU A 166 -6.57 11.91 -21.65
CA LEU A 166 -7.19 11.04 -20.65
C LEU A 166 -8.68 10.80 -20.96
N SER A 167 -9.38 11.84 -21.45
CA SER A 167 -10.81 11.76 -21.81
C SER A 167 -11.14 10.78 -22.92
N LEU A 168 -10.19 10.39 -23.78
CA LEU A 168 -10.41 9.32 -24.75
C LEU A 168 -10.71 7.97 -24.07
N PHE A 169 -10.17 7.80 -22.86
CA PHE A 169 -10.17 6.55 -22.13
C PHE A 169 -11.09 6.60 -20.91
N ALA A 170 -11.03 7.68 -20.14
CA ALA A 170 -11.87 7.89 -18.98
C ALA A 170 -13.28 8.29 -19.37
N GLY A 171 -14.28 7.60 -18.80
CA GLY A 171 -15.68 7.87 -19.07
C GLY A 171 -16.58 7.43 -17.91
N PRO A 172 -17.91 7.41 -18.14
CA PRO A 172 -18.89 7.18 -17.06
C PRO A 172 -18.78 5.84 -16.35
N THR A 173 -18.15 4.83 -16.96
CA THR A 173 -17.96 3.49 -16.38
C THR A 173 -16.71 3.38 -15.50
N THR A 174 -15.82 4.38 -15.52
CA THR A 174 -14.60 4.38 -14.73
C THR A 174 -14.93 4.47 -13.25
N LYS A 175 -14.52 3.44 -12.51
CA LYS A 175 -14.70 3.31 -11.06
C LYS A 175 -13.44 3.62 -10.27
N SER A 176 -12.27 3.39 -10.84
CA SER A 176 -10.98 3.61 -10.19
C SER A 176 -10.08 4.44 -11.10
N LEU A 177 -9.57 5.56 -10.59
CA LEU A 177 -8.74 6.49 -11.33
C LEU A 177 -7.51 6.87 -10.51
N HIS A 178 -6.33 6.55 -11.04
CA HIS A 178 -5.04 6.92 -10.46
C HIS A 178 -4.31 7.86 -11.42
N LEU A 179 -3.99 9.05 -10.95
CA LEU A 179 -3.27 10.06 -11.73
C LEU A 179 -1.96 10.39 -11.02
N THR A 180 -0.85 10.25 -11.75
CA THR A 180 0.44 10.82 -11.34
C THR A 180 0.71 12.04 -12.21
N PHE A 181 0.80 13.20 -11.59
CA PHE A 181 0.94 14.48 -12.29
C PHE A 181 1.96 15.39 -11.62
N ASP A 182 2.37 16.44 -12.29
CA ASP A 182 3.24 17.50 -11.81
C ASP A 182 2.43 18.81 -11.79
N SER A 183 2.16 19.36 -10.59
CA SER A 183 1.39 20.60 -10.48
C SER A 183 2.08 21.83 -11.06
N ALA A 184 3.40 21.78 -11.30
CA ALA A 184 4.08 22.85 -12.03
C ALA A 184 3.69 22.89 -13.51
N VAL A 185 3.06 21.82 -14.03
CA VAL A 185 2.68 21.69 -15.43
C VAL A 185 1.18 21.95 -15.62
N ALA A 186 0.83 23.17 -16.01
CA ALA A 186 -0.55 23.65 -16.16
C ALA A 186 -1.47 22.75 -17.02
N ILE A 187 -0.92 22.12 -18.08
CA ILE A 187 -1.70 21.23 -18.96
C ILE A 187 -2.13 19.94 -18.25
N GLN A 188 -1.29 19.40 -17.36
CA GLN A 188 -1.64 18.24 -16.56
C GLN A 188 -2.69 18.64 -15.51
N MET A 189 -2.48 19.77 -14.83
CA MET A 189 -3.42 20.32 -13.85
C MET A 189 -4.83 20.50 -14.41
N THR A 190 -4.96 21.10 -15.60
CA THR A 190 -6.26 21.29 -16.26
C THR A 190 -6.94 19.94 -16.56
N SER A 191 -6.15 18.94 -16.93
CA SER A 191 -6.66 17.59 -17.22
C SER A 191 -7.12 16.87 -15.95
N VAL A 192 -6.38 17.02 -14.85
CA VAL A 192 -6.76 16.52 -13.52
C VAL A 192 -8.06 17.19 -13.06
N GLN A 193 -8.16 18.52 -13.18
CA GLN A 193 -9.37 19.30 -12.85
C GLN A 193 -10.62 18.80 -13.58
N GLY A 194 -10.48 18.40 -14.84
CA GLY A 194 -11.59 17.89 -15.64
C GLY A 194 -11.96 16.43 -15.37
N ALA A 195 -11.10 15.66 -14.71
CA ALA A 195 -11.24 14.20 -14.63
C ALA A 195 -12.51 13.70 -13.90
N PRO A 196 -12.98 14.31 -12.79
CA PRO A 196 -14.17 13.84 -12.08
C PRO A 196 -15.44 14.01 -12.90
N ASN A 197 -15.50 15.06 -13.73
CA ASN A 197 -16.62 15.28 -14.65
C ASN A 197 -16.74 14.18 -15.71
N LEU A 198 -15.65 13.46 -16.00
CA LEU A 198 -15.64 12.32 -16.92
C LEU A 198 -16.13 11.04 -16.23
N CYS A 199 -15.90 10.90 -14.93
CA CYS A 199 -16.03 9.65 -14.17
C CYS A 199 -17.14 9.76 -13.10
N GLN A 200 -18.40 9.67 -13.51
CA GLN A 200 -19.54 9.84 -12.60
C GLN A 200 -19.71 8.70 -11.58
N ALA A 201 -19.15 7.52 -11.85
CA ALA A 201 -19.24 6.34 -11.00
C ALA A 201 -17.95 6.09 -10.19
N LEU A 202 -17.14 7.13 -9.94
CA LEU A 202 -15.83 6.97 -9.34
C LEU A 202 -15.93 6.53 -7.86
N GLU A 203 -15.41 5.34 -7.55
CA GLU A 203 -15.37 4.74 -6.22
C GLU A 203 -13.96 4.81 -5.61
N GLU A 204 -12.90 4.78 -6.43
CA GLU A 204 -11.52 4.92 -6.00
C GLU A 204 -10.83 6.04 -6.78
N PHE A 205 -10.15 6.91 -6.05
CA PHE A 205 -9.40 8.02 -6.62
C PHE A 205 -8.04 8.17 -5.97
N SER A 206 -7.01 8.27 -6.80
CA SER A 206 -5.63 8.40 -6.36
C SER A 206 -4.96 9.55 -7.09
N LEU A 207 -4.44 10.51 -6.34
CA LEU A 207 -3.69 11.65 -6.84
C LEU A 207 -2.28 11.63 -6.27
N THR A 208 -1.30 11.49 -7.15
CA THR A 208 0.11 11.57 -6.81
C THR A 208 0.72 12.77 -7.50
N ASN A 209 1.09 13.77 -6.72
CA ASN A 209 1.80 14.93 -7.22
C ASN A 209 3.32 14.72 -7.15
N LEU A 210 4.01 15.00 -8.24
CA LEU A 210 5.45 14.89 -8.34
C LEU A 210 6.15 16.20 -7.98
N ALA A 211 5.46 17.33 -8.12
CA ALA A 211 5.99 18.62 -7.72
C ALA A 211 6.22 18.56 -6.21
N GLY A 212 7.45 18.83 -5.76
CA GLY A 212 7.77 18.80 -4.33
C GLY A 212 6.90 19.76 -3.51
N TYR A 213 7.07 19.68 -2.19
CA TYR A 213 6.31 20.31 -1.10
C TYR A 213 5.86 21.78 -1.27
N TRP A 214 6.45 22.54 -2.20
CA TRP A 214 6.27 24.00 -2.30
C TRP A 214 5.07 24.45 -3.15
N SER A 215 4.42 23.58 -3.94
CA SER A 215 3.41 24.02 -4.92
C SER A 215 2.00 23.44 -4.78
N THR A 216 1.77 22.50 -3.85
CA THR A 216 0.57 21.65 -3.88
C THR A 216 -0.60 22.15 -3.01
N LYS A 217 -0.33 23.00 -2.02
CA LYS A 217 -1.27 23.33 -0.92
C LYS A 217 -2.66 23.77 -1.38
N ALA A 218 -2.72 24.71 -2.33
CA ALA A 218 -4.01 25.26 -2.77
C ALA A 218 -4.81 24.26 -3.63
N PHE A 219 -4.13 23.44 -4.44
CA PHE A 219 -4.81 22.72 -5.50
C PHE A 219 -5.70 21.59 -5.01
N ILE A 220 -5.18 20.69 -4.18
CA ILE A 220 -5.91 19.47 -3.79
C ILE A 220 -7.17 19.85 -3.00
N GLY A 221 -7.10 20.89 -2.18
CA GLY A 221 -8.26 21.39 -1.43
C GLY A 221 -9.35 21.94 -2.28
N ASP A 222 -9.04 22.95 -3.08
CA ASP A 222 -10.00 23.56 -4.00
C ASP A 222 -10.60 22.49 -4.92
N TYR A 223 -9.78 21.56 -5.37
CA TYR A 223 -10.20 20.46 -6.22
C TYR A 223 -11.17 19.50 -5.50
N LEU A 224 -10.87 19.05 -4.27
CA LEU A 224 -11.77 18.17 -3.53
C LEU A 224 -13.09 18.87 -3.17
N GLN A 225 -13.06 20.16 -2.85
CA GLN A 225 -14.26 20.96 -2.55
C GLN A 225 -15.14 21.22 -3.77
N SER A 226 -14.55 21.19 -4.98
CA SER A 226 -15.27 21.48 -6.23
C SER A 226 -16.26 20.39 -6.66
N PHE A 227 -16.24 19.20 -6.04
CA PHE A 227 -17.09 18.07 -6.42
C PHE A 227 -17.79 17.44 -5.22
N SER A 228 -18.95 16.80 -5.45
CA SER A 228 -19.77 16.22 -4.38
C SER A 228 -19.36 14.81 -3.94
N TRP A 229 -18.41 14.17 -4.66
CA TRP A 229 -17.79 12.86 -4.37
C TRP A 229 -18.71 11.79 -3.74
N GLN A 230 -19.96 11.70 -4.20
CA GLN A 230 -20.99 10.87 -3.55
C GLN A 230 -20.71 9.37 -3.59
N THR A 231 -19.95 8.89 -4.58
CA THR A 231 -19.64 7.47 -4.74
C THR A 231 -18.24 7.11 -4.23
N LEU A 232 -17.45 8.09 -3.82
CA LEU A 232 -16.03 7.89 -3.49
C LEU A 232 -15.89 7.14 -2.17
N LYS A 233 -15.22 5.98 -2.23
CA LYS A 233 -14.93 5.09 -1.10
C LYS A 233 -13.46 5.07 -0.74
N VAL A 234 -12.58 5.18 -1.73
CA VAL A 234 -11.13 5.12 -1.53
C VAL A 234 -10.50 6.39 -2.06
N LEU A 235 -9.82 7.14 -1.20
CA LEU A 235 -9.05 8.32 -1.57
C LEU A 235 -7.59 8.11 -1.21
N LYS A 236 -6.70 8.27 -2.19
CA LYS A 236 -5.25 8.24 -2.01
C LYS A 236 -4.67 9.56 -2.50
N VAL A 237 -3.97 10.28 -1.64
CA VAL A 237 -3.43 11.60 -1.98
C VAL A 237 -2.01 11.75 -1.47
N THR A 238 -1.21 12.55 -2.15
CA THR A 238 0.10 12.99 -1.66
C THR A 238 0.02 14.46 -1.25
N ASP A 239 0.83 14.84 -0.26
CA ASP A 239 1.06 16.24 0.11
C ASP A 239 -0.21 16.98 0.55
N VAL A 240 -0.75 16.58 1.70
CA VAL A 240 -1.97 17.15 2.31
C VAL A 240 -1.61 18.02 3.51
N GLY A 241 -2.09 19.27 3.52
CA GLY A 241 -2.06 20.15 4.69
C GLY A 241 -3.33 20.07 5.55
N HIS A 242 -3.28 20.61 6.78
CA HIS A 242 -4.42 20.63 7.72
C HIS A 242 -5.66 21.34 7.16
N GLU A 243 -5.45 22.32 6.28
CA GLU A 243 -6.53 23.08 5.64
C GLU A 243 -7.50 22.18 4.86
N LEU A 244 -7.09 20.96 4.52
CA LEU A 244 -7.89 20.01 3.76
C LEU A 244 -8.77 19.12 4.64
N TYR A 245 -8.51 19.05 5.95
CA TYR A 245 -9.21 18.14 6.86
C TYR A 245 -10.73 18.36 6.87
N PRO A 246 -11.25 19.61 6.90
CA PRO A 246 -12.70 19.85 6.83
C PRO A 246 -13.34 19.39 5.51
N SER A 247 -12.57 19.33 4.43
CA SER A 247 -13.07 18.89 3.13
C SER A 247 -13.11 17.36 3.06
N LEU A 248 -12.05 16.72 3.59
CA LEU A 248 -11.94 15.26 3.67
C LEU A 248 -12.99 14.66 4.62
N SER A 249 -13.24 15.32 5.75
CA SER A 249 -14.16 14.83 6.78
C SER A 249 -15.63 14.78 6.33
N ARG A 250 -16.00 15.57 5.33
CA ARG A 250 -17.36 15.65 4.77
C ARG A 250 -17.65 14.59 3.70
N LEU A 251 -16.67 13.77 3.32
CA LEU A 251 -16.85 12.74 2.30
C LEU A 251 -17.71 11.60 2.88
N PRO A 252 -18.97 11.44 2.44
CA PRO A 252 -19.97 10.65 3.19
C PRO A 252 -19.70 9.14 3.14
N ASN A 253 -19.11 8.66 2.04
CA ASN A 253 -18.92 7.24 1.77
C ASN A 253 -17.45 6.81 1.80
N LEU A 254 -16.55 7.68 2.26
CA LEU A 254 -15.12 7.40 2.29
C LEU A 254 -14.81 6.33 3.35
N THR A 255 -14.43 5.14 2.91
CA THR A 255 -14.05 4.02 3.79
C THR A 255 -12.53 3.89 3.95
N THR A 256 -11.76 4.27 2.94
CA THR A 256 -10.29 4.22 2.96
C THR A 256 -9.68 5.56 2.61
N LEU A 257 -8.86 6.08 3.52
CA LEU A 257 -8.05 7.28 3.29
C LEU A 257 -6.57 6.93 3.39
N GLU A 258 -5.81 7.25 2.34
CA GLU A 258 -4.36 7.09 2.30
C GLU A 258 -3.70 8.43 1.97
N ILE A 259 -2.88 8.94 2.89
CA ILE A 259 -2.13 10.18 2.69
C ILE A 259 -0.65 9.87 2.76
N SER A 260 0.09 10.10 1.68
CA SER A 260 1.51 9.72 1.61
C SER A 260 2.48 10.75 2.19
N ASN A 261 1.99 11.97 2.49
CA ASN A 261 2.77 13.02 3.11
C ASN A 261 1.83 14.07 3.73
N ILE A 262 1.81 14.16 5.06
CA ILE A 262 1.08 15.21 5.80
C ILE A 262 2.05 16.29 6.24
N HIS A 263 1.65 17.56 6.18
CA HIS A 263 2.47 18.66 6.66
C HIS A 263 1.64 19.86 7.15
N GLY A 264 2.31 20.84 7.76
CA GLY A 264 1.74 22.15 8.06
C GLY A 264 0.78 22.25 9.25
N THR A 265 0.67 21.24 10.09
CA THR A 265 -0.12 21.29 11.35
C THR A 265 0.80 21.60 12.54
N THR A 266 0.41 22.43 13.51
CA THR A 266 1.05 22.46 14.84
C THR A 266 0.24 21.60 15.82
N PRO A 267 0.86 20.77 16.68
CA PRO A 267 0.11 19.93 17.60
C PRO A 267 -0.64 20.67 18.68
N HIS A 268 -1.79 20.11 19.07
CA HIS A 268 -2.50 20.52 20.27
C HIS A 268 -1.91 19.77 21.47
N HIS A 269 -1.51 20.51 22.51
CA HIS A 269 -1.25 19.93 23.82
C HIS A 269 -2.58 19.58 24.48
N TYR A 270 -2.62 18.46 25.19
CA TYR A 270 -3.74 18.07 26.03
C TYR A 270 -3.53 18.64 27.44
N ASP A 271 -4.56 19.24 28.02
CA ASP A 271 -4.54 19.62 29.43
C ASP A 271 -4.56 18.36 30.31
N SER A 272 -4.31 18.54 31.61
CA SER A 272 -4.36 17.44 32.61
C SER A 272 -5.71 16.70 32.70
N LEU A 273 -6.76 17.21 32.06
CA LEU A 273 -8.11 16.64 32.01
C LEU A 273 -8.42 15.97 30.66
N GLY A 274 -7.46 15.94 29.72
CA GLY A 274 -7.60 15.34 28.40
C GLY A 274 -8.31 16.23 27.36
N ASN A 275 -8.46 17.53 27.62
CA ASN A 275 -8.99 18.49 26.64
C ASN A 275 -7.85 19.15 25.84
N PRO A 276 -8.03 19.44 24.55
CA PRO A 276 -7.03 20.19 23.78
C PRO A 276 -6.91 21.64 24.26
N GLU A 277 -5.68 22.13 24.50
CA GLU A 277 -5.38 23.44 25.09
C GLU A 277 -5.60 24.65 24.14
N THR A 278 -5.86 24.45 22.84
CA THR A 278 -5.94 25.55 21.85
C THR A 278 -7.12 25.48 20.88
N ASP A 279 -7.86 26.59 20.77
CA ASP A 279 -9.06 26.84 19.93
C ASP A 279 -8.80 26.97 18.40
N TYR A 280 -7.60 26.66 17.90
CA TYR A 280 -7.17 27.10 16.56
C TYR A 280 -7.65 26.25 15.37
N ILE A 281 -8.30 25.10 15.61
CA ILE A 281 -8.96 24.36 14.53
C ILE A 281 -10.47 24.55 14.69
N SER A 282 -11.10 25.13 13.67
CA SER A 282 -12.55 25.15 13.53
C SER A 282 -13.08 23.75 13.82
N ALA A 283 -13.76 23.58 14.96
CA ALA A 283 -14.17 22.29 15.48
C ALA A 283 -14.72 21.43 14.34
N ILE A 284 -13.99 20.35 14.03
CA ILE A 284 -14.44 19.43 13.00
C ILE A 284 -15.78 18.86 13.48
N PRO A 285 -16.78 18.75 12.59
CA PRO A 285 -18.10 18.26 12.98
C PRO A 285 -18.02 16.90 13.69
N HIS A 286 -18.87 16.68 14.70
CA HIS A 286 -18.93 15.40 15.43
C HIS A 286 -19.20 14.18 14.52
N ASP A 287 -19.75 14.41 13.32
CA ASP A 287 -20.03 13.42 12.29
C ASP A 287 -18.94 13.33 11.21
N ALA A 288 -17.75 13.85 11.48
CA ALA A 288 -16.61 13.75 10.58
C ALA A 288 -16.22 12.30 10.28
N PHE A 289 -15.91 12.05 9.00
CA PHE A 289 -15.50 10.74 8.51
C PHE A 289 -16.49 9.62 8.86
N PRO A 290 -17.78 9.76 8.50
CA PRO A 290 -18.86 8.91 9.02
C PRO A 290 -18.73 7.43 8.62
N SER A 291 -18.00 7.15 7.54
CA SER A 291 -17.81 5.80 6.97
C SER A 291 -16.35 5.33 7.01
N LEU A 292 -15.43 6.07 7.64
CA LEU A 292 -14.00 5.76 7.55
C LEU A 292 -13.65 4.53 8.39
N GLU A 293 -13.03 3.57 7.72
CA GLU A 293 -12.72 2.23 8.23
C GLU A 293 -11.21 1.96 8.23
N VAL A 294 -10.51 2.46 7.21
CA VAL A 294 -9.07 2.29 7.00
C VAL A 294 -8.41 3.65 6.84
N LEU A 295 -7.47 3.96 7.73
CA LEU A 295 -6.66 5.16 7.69
C LEU A 295 -5.19 4.79 7.55
N LYS A 296 -4.55 5.29 6.49
CA LYS A 296 -3.12 5.11 6.25
C LYS A 296 -2.47 6.48 6.08
N LEU A 297 -1.59 6.82 7.00
CA LEU A 297 -0.89 8.09 6.98
C LEU A 297 0.60 7.84 6.87
N LYS A 298 1.25 8.63 6.02
CA LYS A 298 2.69 8.73 5.95
C LYS A 298 3.09 10.18 6.15
N SER A 299 4.12 10.38 6.95
CA SER A 299 4.59 11.70 7.34
C SER A 299 6.10 11.67 7.56
N GLN A 300 6.73 12.86 7.50
CA GLN A 300 8.11 13.03 7.95
C GLN A 300 8.21 13.15 9.46
N GLU A 301 7.22 13.77 10.09
CA GLU A 301 7.23 14.08 11.53
C GLU A 301 6.01 13.44 12.20
N LEU A 302 6.20 13.00 13.45
CA LEU A 302 5.22 12.22 14.19
C LEU A 302 3.97 13.02 14.55
N TYR A 303 4.13 14.29 14.92
CA TYR A 303 3.00 15.12 15.35
C TYR A 303 1.97 15.37 14.25
N TYR A 304 2.36 15.37 12.98
CA TYR A 304 1.38 15.45 11.89
C TYR A 304 0.38 14.28 11.93
N LEU A 305 0.84 13.11 12.39
CA LEU A 305 0.01 11.91 12.53
C LEU A 305 -0.90 12.00 13.76
N SER A 306 -0.38 12.44 14.90
CA SER A 306 -1.18 12.65 16.11
C SER A 306 -2.26 13.70 15.85
N ASN A 307 -1.92 14.81 15.20
CA ASN A 307 -2.86 15.89 14.91
C ASN A 307 -3.98 15.47 13.98
N PHE A 308 -3.68 14.65 12.97
CA PHE A 308 -4.72 14.08 12.13
C PHE A 308 -5.63 13.15 12.95
N LEU A 309 -5.05 12.32 13.80
CA LEU A 309 -5.82 11.38 14.62
C LEU A 309 -6.74 12.12 15.61
N GLN A 310 -6.28 13.24 16.16
CA GLN A 310 -7.08 14.12 17.04
C GLN A 310 -8.32 14.71 16.35
N GLN A 311 -8.37 14.69 15.02
CA GLN A 311 -9.54 15.14 14.24
C GLN A 311 -10.64 14.10 14.13
N LEU A 312 -10.39 12.85 14.51
CA LEU A 312 -11.41 11.81 14.44
C LEU A 312 -12.34 11.90 15.65
N PRO A 313 -13.64 11.62 15.50
CA PRO A 313 -14.52 11.48 16.65
C PRO A 313 -14.15 10.21 17.44
N PRO A 314 -14.23 10.18 18.78
CA PRO A 314 -13.92 9.01 19.60
C PRO A 314 -14.70 7.74 19.21
N ASN A 315 -15.96 7.91 18.79
CA ASN A 315 -16.86 6.82 18.38
C ASN A 315 -16.82 6.54 16.87
N ASN A 316 -15.67 6.75 16.22
CA ASN A 316 -15.51 6.44 14.81
C ASN A 316 -15.60 4.92 14.53
N ARG A 317 -15.59 4.57 13.24
CA ARG A 317 -15.67 3.19 12.74
C ARG A 317 -14.32 2.63 12.31
N LEU A 318 -13.23 3.28 12.72
CA LEU A 318 -11.90 2.92 12.29
C LEU A 318 -11.56 1.52 12.81
N HIS A 319 -11.18 0.61 11.91
CA HIS A 319 -10.72 -0.72 12.25
C HIS A 319 -9.24 -0.93 11.89
N THR A 320 -8.68 -0.13 10.99
CA THR A 320 -7.27 -0.21 10.60
C THR A 320 -6.62 1.16 10.58
N LEU A 321 -5.54 1.29 11.34
CA LEU A 321 -4.64 2.43 11.33
C LEU A 321 -3.24 1.99 10.92
N LYS A 322 -2.68 2.66 9.92
CA LYS A 322 -1.28 2.48 9.51
C LYS A 322 -0.58 3.81 9.46
N PHE A 323 0.44 3.96 10.29
CA PHE A 323 1.37 5.07 10.27
C PHE A 323 2.70 4.65 9.67
N THR A 324 3.24 5.53 8.85
CA THR A 324 4.52 5.33 8.17
C THR A 324 5.34 6.60 8.32
N LEU A 325 6.37 6.56 9.15
CA LEU A 325 7.25 7.69 9.40
C LEU A 325 8.42 7.66 8.44
N THR A 326 8.91 8.84 8.05
CA THR A 326 10.12 8.97 7.24
C THR A 326 11.30 9.38 8.09
N PHE A 327 11.12 10.08 9.22
CA PHE A 327 12.17 10.42 10.18
C PHE A 327 11.57 10.41 11.60
N MET A 328 12.36 10.10 12.62
CA MET A 328 12.00 10.23 14.04
C MET A 328 13.01 11.10 14.76
N TYR A 329 12.57 12.22 15.34
CA TYR A 329 13.36 13.06 16.24
C TYR A 329 12.43 13.83 17.19
N ASP A 330 11.62 13.13 18.00
CA ASP A 330 11.00 13.74 19.18
C ASP A 330 10.25 12.74 20.09
N GLU A 331 10.71 12.58 21.32
CA GLU A 331 10.06 11.75 22.36
C GLU A 331 8.70 12.33 22.77
N GLU A 332 8.60 13.67 22.90
CA GLU A 332 7.39 14.37 23.35
C GLU A 332 6.18 14.07 22.44
N HIS A 333 6.45 13.86 21.15
CA HIS A 333 5.42 13.60 20.16
C HIS A 333 4.93 12.14 20.19
N ILE A 334 5.69 11.20 20.74
CA ILE A 334 5.25 9.81 20.91
C ILE A 334 4.16 9.75 21.97
N ASP A 335 4.36 10.38 23.12
CA ASP A 335 3.34 10.45 24.17
C ASP A 335 2.06 11.11 23.66
N THR A 336 2.19 12.19 22.89
CA THR A 336 1.04 12.86 22.24
C THR A 336 0.30 11.92 21.28
N LEU A 337 1.04 11.09 20.52
CA LEU A 337 0.43 10.10 19.63
C LEU A 337 -0.28 9.00 20.42
N LEU A 338 0.35 8.48 21.47
CA LEU A 338 -0.20 7.43 22.32
C LEU A 338 -1.49 7.90 23.01
N GLU A 339 -1.51 9.14 23.51
CA GLU A 339 -2.72 9.70 24.11
C GLU A 339 -3.82 9.95 23.07
N ALA A 340 -3.45 10.33 21.84
CA ALA A 340 -4.42 10.44 20.75
C ALA A 340 -4.99 9.06 20.34
N LEU A 341 -4.17 8.00 20.31
CA LEU A 341 -4.62 6.62 20.04
C LEU A 341 -5.64 6.16 21.09
N LYS A 342 -5.34 6.41 22.36
CA LYS A 342 -6.21 6.05 23.49
C LYS A 342 -7.58 6.73 23.44
N HIS A 343 -7.64 8.00 23.02
CA HIS A 343 -8.88 8.76 22.96
C HIS A 343 -9.69 8.56 21.67
N HIS A 344 -9.02 8.32 20.55
CA HIS A 344 -9.65 8.37 19.23
C HIS A 344 -9.73 7.02 18.52
N CYS A 345 -9.19 5.93 19.09
CA CYS A 345 -9.41 4.60 18.55
C CYS A 345 -10.54 3.91 19.32
N ASN A 346 -11.65 3.64 18.63
CA ASN A 346 -12.80 2.97 19.23
C ASN A 346 -12.44 1.52 19.63
N PRO A 347 -12.48 1.17 20.93
CA PRO A 347 -12.07 -0.15 21.41
C PRO A 347 -12.92 -1.30 20.86
N GLU A 348 -14.16 -1.03 20.45
CA GLU A 348 -15.08 -2.04 19.92
C GLU A 348 -14.82 -2.37 18.46
N THR A 349 -14.36 -1.41 17.65
CA THR A 349 -14.17 -1.58 16.19
C THR A 349 -12.71 -1.69 15.77
N PHE A 350 -11.77 -1.19 16.58
CA PHE A 350 -10.36 -1.15 16.23
C PHE A 350 -9.75 -2.56 16.24
N ARG A 351 -9.09 -2.95 15.13
CA ARG A 351 -8.54 -4.32 14.94
C ARG A 351 -7.06 -4.32 14.59
N LYS A 352 -6.55 -3.27 13.95
CA LYS A 352 -5.21 -3.29 13.37
C LYS A 352 -4.50 -1.97 13.55
N LEU A 353 -3.37 -2.01 14.25
CA LEU A 353 -2.39 -0.94 14.35
C LEU A 353 -1.08 -1.34 13.68
N VAL A 354 -0.60 -0.49 12.79
CA VAL A 354 0.73 -0.61 12.20
C VAL A 354 1.45 0.72 12.33
N LEU A 355 2.46 0.78 13.18
CA LEU A 355 3.40 1.90 13.29
C LEU A 355 4.72 1.45 12.68
N LYS A 356 5.19 2.15 11.65
CA LYS A 356 6.41 1.78 10.95
C LYS A 356 7.24 3.02 10.61
N GLU A 357 8.53 2.98 10.91
CA GLU A 357 9.51 3.88 10.34
C GLU A 357 10.01 3.36 8.97
N SER A 358 10.29 4.25 8.02
CA SER A 358 10.70 3.91 6.65
C SER A 358 12.19 4.08 6.40
N THR A 359 12.89 4.75 7.30
CA THR A 359 14.29 5.14 7.10
C THR A 359 15.22 3.96 7.33
N HIS A 360 16.14 3.80 6.38
CA HIS A 360 17.35 2.99 6.48
C HIS A 360 18.54 3.92 6.70
N LEU A 361 18.40 4.92 7.59
CA LEU A 361 19.57 5.70 7.95
C LEU A 361 20.56 4.70 8.55
N GLU A 362 21.76 4.65 7.97
CA GLU A 362 22.92 4.04 8.61
C GLU A 362 23.03 4.78 9.94
N ALA A 363 22.46 4.20 11.00
CA ALA A 363 22.47 4.82 12.30
C ALA A 363 23.94 5.01 12.64
N GLU A 364 24.41 6.25 12.62
CA GLU A 364 25.70 6.58 13.21
C GLU A 364 25.53 6.20 14.69
N GLU A 365 26.24 5.12 15.09
CA GLU A 365 26.19 4.62 16.46
C GLU A 365 26.57 5.77 17.38
N ASN A 366 25.59 6.36 18.06
CA ASN A 366 25.87 7.20 19.21
C ASN A 366 26.42 6.26 20.29
N GLU A 367 27.71 6.41 20.62
CA GLU A 367 28.42 5.58 21.61
C GLU A 367 27.77 5.64 23.01
N ASP A 368 26.95 6.65 23.28
CA ASP A 368 26.20 6.83 24.54
C ASP A 368 24.82 6.12 24.50
N LEU A 369 24.82 4.79 24.56
CA LEU A 369 23.62 3.92 24.56
C LEU A 369 22.70 4.03 25.80
N ALA A 370 23.08 4.82 26.80
CA ALA A 370 22.59 4.69 28.17
C ALA A 370 21.26 5.40 28.50
N THR A 371 20.65 6.16 27.59
CA THR A 371 19.53 7.05 27.98
C THR A 371 18.40 7.22 26.96
N TYR A 372 18.18 6.30 26.00
CA TYR A 372 16.92 6.35 25.24
C TYR A 372 15.76 5.89 26.14
N PRO A 373 14.72 6.72 26.32
CA PRO A 373 13.56 6.35 27.10
C PRO A 373 12.80 5.21 26.45
N ARG A 374 12.02 4.54 27.31
CA ARG A 374 11.21 3.40 26.93
C ARG A 374 9.84 3.90 26.48
N ILE A 375 9.44 3.54 25.27
CA ILE A 375 8.10 3.79 24.77
C ILE A 375 7.13 2.79 25.41
N ASP A 376 6.26 3.24 26.30
CA ASP A 376 5.19 2.42 26.87
C ASP A 376 3.94 2.45 25.96
N ILE A 377 3.98 1.68 24.88
CA ILE A 377 2.85 1.55 23.96
C ILE A 377 1.69 0.73 24.55
N LEU A 378 1.93 -0.05 25.61
CA LEU A 378 0.96 -1.01 26.13
C LEU A 378 -0.10 -0.31 26.97
N SER A 379 0.30 0.62 27.83
CA SER A 379 -0.64 1.39 28.66
C SER A 379 -1.62 2.22 27.80
N ALA A 380 -1.16 2.75 26.67
CA ALA A 380 -1.98 3.50 25.73
C ALA A 380 -3.04 2.65 25.02
N LEU A 381 -2.73 1.38 24.74
CA LEU A 381 -3.54 0.49 23.91
C LEU A 381 -4.34 -0.55 24.72
N GLN A 382 -4.21 -0.57 26.05
CA GLN A 382 -4.83 -1.58 26.93
C GLN A 382 -6.35 -1.71 26.76
N ASN A 383 -7.04 -0.63 26.37
CA ASN A 383 -8.49 -0.62 26.19
C ASN A 383 -8.95 -1.25 24.86
N LEU A 384 -8.04 -1.47 23.91
CA LEU A 384 -8.34 -1.97 22.56
C LEU A 384 -8.47 -3.50 22.56
N THR A 385 -9.41 -4.03 23.32
CA THR A 385 -9.57 -5.48 23.58
C THR A 385 -9.84 -6.33 22.34
N ALA A 386 -10.30 -5.72 21.27
CA ALA A 386 -10.57 -6.40 20.01
C ALA A 386 -9.38 -6.36 19.02
N LEU A 387 -8.21 -5.90 19.44
CA LEU A 387 -7.01 -5.84 18.61
C LEU A 387 -6.58 -7.23 18.10
N GLU A 388 -6.45 -7.35 16.78
CA GLU A 388 -6.02 -8.58 16.09
C GLU A 388 -4.60 -8.46 15.53
N VAL A 389 -4.18 -7.25 15.18
CA VAL A 389 -2.87 -7.00 14.56
C VAL A 389 -2.21 -5.81 15.22
N LEU A 390 -1.09 -6.07 15.90
CA LEU A 390 -0.16 -5.06 16.39
C LEU A 390 1.17 -5.21 15.67
N SER A 391 1.62 -4.14 15.02
CA SER A 391 2.92 -4.09 14.36
C SER A 391 3.57 -2.75 14.64
N VAL A 392 4.65 -2.74 15.41
CA VAL A 392 5.39 -1.54 15.81
C VAL A 392 6.84 -1.75 15.42
N SER A 393 7.42 -0.76 14.73
CA SER A 393 8.77 -0.85 14.19
C SER A 393 9.38 0.54 14.07
N PHE A 394 10.33 0.83 14.96
CA PHE A 394 11.09 2.07 15.01
C PHE A 394 12.58 1.77 14.83
N ALA A 395 13.30 2.65 14.14
CA ALA A 395 14.72 2.49 13.88
C ALA A 395 15.58 3.06 15.01
N THR A 396 15.15 4.17 15.61
CA THR A 396 15.93 4.93 16.60
C THR A 396 15.62 4.56 18.05
N GLU A 397 14.37 4.23 18.36
CA GLU A 397 13.89 3.94 19.71
C GLU A 397 13.29 2.55 19.76
N THR A 398 13.87 1.64 20.55
CA THR A 398 13.30 0.31 20.74
C THR A 398 12.25 0.31 21.84
N VAL A 399 11.06 -0.20 21.53
CA VAL A 399 10.08 -0.73 22.48
C VAL A 399 10.74 -1.90 23.22
N ASP A 400 11.36 -1.59 24.36
CA ASP A 400 11.94 -2.58 25.25
C ASP A 400 10.81 -3.27 26.03
N LEU A 401 10.46 -4.48 25.59
CA LEU A 401 9.49 -5.32 26.26
C LEU A 401 10.10 -5.95 27.50
N GLN A 402 9.41 -5.82 28.63
CA GLN A 402 9.75 -6.43 29.91
C GLN A 402 8.85 -7.66 30.16
N PRO A 403 9.21 -8.58 31.08
CA PRO A 403 8.36 -9.73 31.39
C PRO A 403 6.91 -9.38 31.74
N ASP A 404 6.70 -8.36 32.59
CA ASP A 404 5.34 -7.92 32.97
C ASP A 404 4.50 -7.42 31.77
N ASP A 405 5.15 -6.92 30.71
CA ASP A 405 4.47 -6.48 29.49
C ASP A 405 3.82 -7.64 28.76
N ILE A 406 4.46 -8.80 28.80
CA ILE A 406 4.02 -10.00 28.09
C ILE A 406 2.75 -10.55 28.71
N THR A 407 2.70 -10.61 30.04
CA THR A 407 1.48 -10.87 30.80
C THR A 407 0.37 -9.85 30.48
N ASN A 408 0.72 -8.58 30.33
CA ASN A 408 -0.25 -7.57 29.96
C ASN A 408 -0.78 -7.75 28.53
N ILE A 409 0.06 -8.14 27.57
CA ILE A 409 -0.34 -8.43 26.19
C ILE A 409 -1.36 -9.57 26.12
N THR A 410 -1.10 -10.68 26.80
CA THR A 410 -2.00 -11.85 26.81
C THR A 410 -3.34 -11.51 27.48
N LYS A 411 -3.31 -10.68 28.51
CA LYS A 411 -4.50 -10.21 29.23
C LYS A 411 -5.34 -9.21 28.42
N TYR A 412 -4.71 -8.22 27.79
CA TYR A 412 -5.42 -7.13 27.12
C TYR A 412 -5.87 -7.51 25.71
N TRP A 413 -5.11 -8.35 24.99
CA TRP A 413 -5.35 -8.68 23.58
C TRP A 413 -5.41 -10.19 23.30
N PRO A 414 -6.34 -10.94 23.91
CA PRO A 414 -6.43 -12.40 23.72
C PRO A 414 -6.76 -12.82 22.28
N ASN A 415 -7.30 -11.91 21.46
CA ASN A 415 -7.69 -12.16 20.07
C ASN A 415 -6.56 -11.89 19.06
N LEU A 416 -5.34 -11.65 19.53
CA LEU A 416 -4.23 -11.27 18.67
C LEU A 416 -3.88 -12.38 17.66
N VAL A 417 -3.84 -12.01 16.38
CA VAL A 417 -3.48 -12.87 15.25
C VAL A 417 -2.06 -12.59 14.78
N LYS A 418 -1.62 -11.33 14.87
CA LYS A 418 -0.26 -10.91 14.54
C LYS A 418 0.28 -9.94 15.60
N LEU A 419 1.41 -10.30 16.18
CA LEU A 419 2.24 -9.43 16.99
C LEU A 419 3.58 -9.23 16.29
N LYS A 420 4.03 -7.99 16.13
CA LYS A 420 5.35 -7.67 15.61
C LYS A 420 5.88 -6.41 16.30
N ILE A 421 6.91 -6.51 17.12
CA ILE A 421 7.49 -5.37 17.85
C ILE A 421 9.00 -5.34 17.58
N ASP A 422 9.48 -4.27 16.94
CA ASP A 422 10.89 -3.95 16.69
C ASP A 422 11.79 -5.09 16.21
N VAL A 423 11.27 -5.86 15.25
CA VAL A 423 12.06 -6.87 14.53
C VAL A 423 12.45 -6.45 13.11
N ASP A 424 12.05 -5.25 12.70
CA ASP A 424 12.43 -4.68 11.40
C ASP A 424 13.81 -4.01 11.42
N TYR A 425 14.31 -3.69 12.61
CA TYR A 425 15.60 -3.03 12.85
C TYR A 425 16.34 -3.79 13.94
N PRO A 426 17.64 -4.05 13.79
CA PRO A 426 18.40 -4.68 14.85
C PRO A 426 18.70 -3.67 15.94
N SER A 427 19.07 -4.15 17.13
CA SER A 427 19.42 -3.28 18.24
C SER A 427 20.60 -3.84 19.01
N THR A 428 21.48 -2.96 19.47
CA THR A 428 22.62 -3.35 20.31
C THR A 428 22.20 -3.71 21.73
N ARG A 429 20.97 -3.38 22.13
CA ARG A 429 20.44 -3.69 23.46
C ARG A 429 20.07 -5.17 23.55
N PRO A 430 20.55 -5.90 24.58
CA PRO A 430 20.11 -7.26 24.81
C PRO A 430 18.60 -7.26 25.12
N PRO A 431 17.83 -8.21 24.58
CA PRO A 431 16.42 -8.34 24.90
C PRO A 431 16.21 -8.73 26.36
N SER A 432 15.17 -8.18 27.00
CA SER A 432 14.86 -8.40 28.42
C SER A 432 13.98 -9.63 28.69
N ILE A 433 13.31 -10.15 27.66
CA ILE A 433 12.45 -11.34 27.71
C ILE A 433 13.18 -12.57 27.18
N ASN A 434 12.81 -13.76 27.62
CA ASN A 434 13.41 -15.04 27.25
C ASN A 434 12.34 -16.03 26.71
N HIS A 435 12.60 -17.34 26.81
CA HIS A 435 11.71 -18.39 26.33
C HIS A 435 10.45 -18.58 27.19
N ASP A 436 10.51 -18.28 28.48
CA ASP A 436 9.37 -18.36 29.41
C ASP A 436 8.27 -17.38 28.99
N GLU A 437 8.62 -16.13 28.74
CA GLU A 437 7.68 -15.13 28.24
C GLU A 437 7.15 -15.47 26.84
N LEU A 438 7.99 -16.11 26.00
CA LEU A 438 7.55 -16.58 24.69
C LEU A 438 6.47 -17.67 24.82
N LEU A 439 6.63 -18.60 25.76
CA LEU A 439 5.62 -19.62 26.08
C LEU A 439 4.33 -18.95 26.57
N GLU A 440 4.43 -17.96 27.45
CA GLU A 440 3.27 -17.21 27.93
C GLU A 440 2.48 -16.60 26.77
N LEU A 441 3.14 -16.00 25.76
CA LEU A 441 2.45 -15.52 24.55
C LEU A 441 1.82 -16.65 23.72
N ILE A 442 2.54 -17.76 23.55
CA ILE A 442 2.07 -18.90 22.75
C ILE A 442 0.79 -19.50 23.34
N TYR A 443 0.71 -19.62 24.66
CA TYR A 443 -0.47 -20.21 25.32
C TYR A 443 -1.53 -19.16 25.67
N GLY A 444 -1.14 -17.91 25.94
CA GLY A 444 -2.05 -16.82 26.27
C GLY A 444 -2.80 -16.22 25.08
N CYS A 445 -2.27 -16.35 23.85
CA CYS A 445 -2.88 -15.81 22.64
C CYS A 445 -3.26 -16.91 21.64
N PRO A 446 -4.39 -17.63 21.82
CA PRO A 446 -4.71 -18.85 21.07
C PRO A 446 -4.88 -18.66 19.55
N ASN A 447 -5.10 -17.43 19.09
CA ASN A 447 -5.27 -17.11 17.67
C ASN A 447 -3.99 -16.62 16.98
N LEU A 448 -2.87 -16.54 17.71
CA LEU A 448 -1.63 -15.96 17.24
C LEU A 448 -0.99 -16.83 16.14
N LYS A 449 -0.86 -16.25 14.94
CA LYS A 449 -0.29 -16.92 13.76
C LYS A 449 1.06 -16.36 13.34
N LYS A 450 1.34 -15.11 13.70
CA LYS A 450 2.48 -14.35 13.21
C LYS A 450 3.10 -13.62 14.39
N LEU A 451 4.32 -13.98 14.74
CA LEU A 451 4.98 -13.48 15.93
C LEU A 451 6.34 -12.90 15.58
N GLY A 452 6.58 -11.65 15.93
CA GLY A 452 7.87 -10.99 15.77
C GLY A 452 8.24 -10.25 17.05
N LEU A 453 9.25 -10.74 17.75
CA LEU A 453 9.82 -10.11 18.94
C LEU A 453 11.29 -10.49 19.09
N ARG A 454 12.03 -9.66 19.81
CA ARG A 454 13.40 -9.96 20.22
C ARG A 454 13.37 -10.62 21.60
N PHE A 455 14.10 -11.71 21.80
CA PHE A 455 14.18 -12.42 23.07
C PHE A 455 15.54 -13.06 23.27
N ASP A 456 15.93 -13.30 24.51
CA ASP A 456 17.16 -13.97 24.87
C ASP A 456 17.00 -15.48 24.66
N ALA A 457 17.53 -15.95 23.54
CA ALA A 457 17.49 -17.36 23.14
C ALA A 457 18.73 -18.13 23.63
N THR A 458 19.54 -17.56 24.53
CA THR A 458 20.78 -18.17 25.02
C THR A 458 20.57 -19.15 26.18
N GLN A 459 19.43 -19.06 26.88
CA GLN A 459 19.21 -19.74 28.16
C GLN A 459 18.54 -21.12 28.07
N ILE A 460 18.12 -21.54 26.87
CA ILE A 460 17.37 -22.80 26.70
C ILE A 460 18.23 -24.05 26.98
N SER A 461 17.79 -24.89 27.92
CA SER A 461 18.50 -26.12 28.31
C SER A 461 18.10 -27.32 27.42
N GLU A 462 18.73 -28.49 27.60
CA GLU A 462 18.31 -29.71 26.88
C GLU A 462 17.15 -30.45 27.57
N GLU A 463 16.93 -30.19 28.86
CA GLU A 463 15.99 -30.91 29.75
C GLU A 463 14.88 -29.97 30.21
N GLU A 464 14.34 -29.16 29.30
CA GLU A 464 13.29 -28.21 29.65
C GLU A 464 12.01 -28.95 30.02
N GLU A 465 11.52 -28.72 31.23
CA GLU A 465 10.25 -29.27 31.67
C GLU A 465 9.12 -28.62 30.89
N VAL A 466 8.13 -29.43 30.49
CA VAL A 466 6.93 -28.92 29.82
C VAL A 466 6.24 -27.96 30.79
N PRO A 467 6.06 -26.67 30.44
CA PRO A 467 5.50 -25.69 31.36
C PRO A 467 4.08 -26.11 31.74
N GLU A 468 3.64 -25.79 32.97
CA GLU A 468 2.32 -26.21 33.48
C GLU A 468 1.17 -25.76 32.56
N CYS A 469 1.30 -24.62 31.89
CA CYS A 469 0.31 -24.14 30.90
C CYS A 469 0.17 -25.07 29.69
N ALA A 470 1.25 -25.70 29.23
CA ALA A 470 1.23 -26.64 28.11
C ALA A 470 0.52 -27.96 28.43
N LEU A 471 0.21 -28.23 29.70
CA LEU A 471 -0.56 -29.40 30.10
C LEU A 471 -2.07 -29.26 29.85
N TYR A 472 -2.58 -28.02 29.83
CA TYR A 472 -4.03 -27.74 29.79
C TYR A 472 -4.44 -26.90 28.59
N ASP A 473 -3.54 -26.05 28.09
CA ASP A 473 -3.83 -25.11 27.02
C ASP A 473 -3.30 -25.60 25.67
N THR A 474 -4.00 -25.22 24.60
CA THR A 474 -3.55 -25.51 23.24
C THR A 474 -2.62 -24.39 22.76
N PRO A 475 -1.41 -24.70 22.28
CA PRO A 475 -0.50 -23.67 21.81
C PRO A 475 -1.07 -22.93 20.59
N ALA A 476 -0.74 -21.65 20.48
CA ALA A 476 -1.10 -20.84 19.34
C ALA A 476 -0.61 -21.47 18.01
N PRO A 477 -1.39 -21.36 16.92
CA PRO A 477 -1.04 -21.92 15.62
C PRO A 477 -0.02 -21.04 14.89
N ILE A 478 1.16 -20.81 15.47
CA ILE A 478 2.18 -19.93 14.89
C ILE A 478 2.65 -20.49 13.54
N GLU A 479 2.48 -19.68 12.49
CA GLU A 479 2.84 -19.98 11.11
C GLU A 479 4.10 -19.24 10.65
N LYS A 480 4.38 -18.07 11.27
CA LYS A 480 5.55 -17.24 10.97
C LYS A 480 6.14 -16.67 12.25
N LEU A 481 7.45 -16.75 12.36
CA LEU A 481 8.25 -16.17 13.43
C LEU A 481 9.25 -15.17 12.83
N TRP A 482 9.49 -14.04 13.48
CA TRP A 482 10.60 -13.12 13.20
C TRP A 482 11.38 -12.92 14.50
N VAL A 483 12.66 -13.27 14.49
CA VAL A 483 13.54 -13.21 15.68
C VAL A 483 14.60 -12.11 15.59
N CYS A 484 14.73 -11.46 14.42
CA CYS A 484 15.71 -10.40 14.16
C CYS A 484 17.14 -10.82 14.60
N ASP A 485 17.75 -10.06 15.49
CA ASP A 485 19.07 -10.23 16.10
C ASP A 485 19.03 -10.90 17.49
N SER A 486 17.95 -11.61 17.82
CA SER A 486 17.82 -12.37 19.07
C SER A 486 19.04 -13.29 19.28
N PRO A 487 19.76 -13.18 20.40
CA PRO A 487 20.99 -13.94 20.62
C PRO A 487 20.66 -15.42 20.80
N ILE A 488 21.35 -16.30 20.08
CA ILE A 488 21.15 -17.76 20.14
C ILE A 488 22.48 -18.49 20.25
N ILE A 489 22.56 -19.48 21.15
CA ILE A 489 23.76 -20.33 21.33
C ILE A 489 23.57 -21.72 20.73
N ARG A 490 22.42 -22.37 21.00
CA ARG A 490 22.16 -23.78 20.67
C ARG A 490 20.94 -23.94 19.75
N PRO A 491 21.12 -23.86 18.42
CA PRO A 491 20.02 -24.02 17.46
C PRO A 491 19.21 -25.32 17.60
N SER A 492 19.87 -26.42 17.94
CA SER A 492 19.22 -27.72 18.13
C SER A 492 18.17 -27.73 19.23
N ASN A 493 18.39 -26.97 20.31
CA ASN A 493 17.46 -26.91 21.43
C ASN A 493 16.20 -26.14 21.03
N TRP A 494 16.38 -25.01 20.33
CA TRP A 494 15.26 -24.23 19.78
C TRP A 494 14.47 -24.96 18.71
N ALA A 495 15.10 -25.81 17.90
CA ALA A 495 14.38 -26.65 16.94
C ALA A 495 13.41 -27.60 17.65
N ARG A 496 13.86 -28.28 18.72
CA ARG A 496 13.01 -29.14 19.55
C ARG A 496 11.91 -28.36 20.27
N PHE A 497 12.25 -27.18 20.80
CA PHE A 497 11.29 -26.28 21.45
C PHE A 497 10.15 -25.91 20.49
N PHE A 498 10.45 -25.50 19.26
CA PHE A 498 9.41 -25.16 18.28
C PHE A 498 8.65 -26.38 17.76
N GLU A 499 9.29 -27.55 17.67
CA GLU A 499 8.58 -28.79 17.34
C GLU A 499 7.53 -29.13 18.41
N ALA A 500 7.86 -28.91 19.69
CA ALA A 500 6.96 -29.16 20.81
C ALA A 500 5.84 -28.11 20.93
N HIS A 501 6.17 -26.83 20.83
CA HIS A 501 5.25 -25.74 21.18
C HIS A 501 4.69 -24.96 19.98
N CYS A 502 5.30 -25.06 18.80
CA CYS A 502 4.90 -24.35 17.58
C CYS A 502 4.82 -25.29 16.36
N PRO A 503 4.05 -26.40 16.41
CA PRO A 503 4.11 -27.46 15.40
C PRO A 503 3.66 -27.03 13.99
N LYS A 504 3.00 -25.88 13.85
CA LYS A 504 2.56 -25.31 12.56
C LYS A 504 3.59 -24.39 11.90
N LEU A 505 4.71 -24.11 12.57
CA LEU A 505 5.79 -23.31 12.00
C LEU A 505 6.38 -24.08 10.82
N ARG A 506 6.03 -23.67 9.59
CA ARG A 506 6.28 -24.47 8.38
C ARG A 506 7.78 -24.57 8.08
N LYS A 507 8.26 -25.79 7.80
CA LYS A 507 9.57 -26.05 7.18
C LYS A 507 9.72 -25.26 5.89
N GLY A 508 10.72 -24.39 5.80
CA GLY A 508 11.03 -23.60 4.61
C GLY A 508 10.17 -22.34 4.37
N ALA A 509 9.26 -21.96 5.27
CA ALA A 509 8.75 -20.59 5.29
C ALA A 509 9.84 -19.72 5.90
N THR A 510 10.72 -19.12 5.08
CA THR A 510 11.79 -18.18 5.47
C THR A 510 11.46 -17.46 6.79
N PRO A 511 12.01 -17.90 7.93
CA PRO A 511 11.59 -17.42 9.24
C PRO A 511 12.57 -16.40 9.84
N LEU A 512 13.51 -15.92 9.02
CA LEU A 512 14.31 -14.75 9.30
C LEU A 512 14.41 -13.92 8.02
N GLU A 513 13.48 -12.99 7.81
CA GLU A 513 13.82 -11.84 6.98
C GLU A 513 14.76 -10.97 7.82
N VAL A 514 16.05 -11.31 7.80
CA VAL A 514 17.11 -10.37 8.19
C VAL A 514 17.15 -9.34 7.06
N ASN A 515 16.38 -8.27 7.21
CA ASN A 515 16.22 -7.24 6.20
C ASN A 515 17.57 -6.57 5.94
N GLY A 516 18.34 -7.07 4.97
CA GLY A 516 19.49 -6.40 4.36
C GLY A 516 20.35 -5.63 5.36
N LEU A 517 20.73 -6.27 6.47
CA LEU A 517 21.46 -5.59 7.54
C LEU A 517 22.84 -5.15 7.03
N PRO A 518 23.36 -4.01 7.50
CA PRO A 518 24.77 -3.65 7.30
C PRO A 518 25.68 -4.78 7.85
N ASN A 519 26.90 -4.88 7.32
CA ASN A 519 27.87 -5.96 7.57
C ASN A 519 28.38 -6.05 9.04
N TYR A 520 27.50 -6.19 10.03
CA TYR A 520 27.86 -6.30 11.43
C TYR A 520 28.08 -7.76 11.83
N VAL A 521 29.30 -8.09 12.27
CA VAL A 521 29.79 -9.48 12.41
C VAL A 521 28.99 -10.32 13.43
N PRO A 522 28.59 -9.82 14.62
CA PRO A 522 27.71 -10.55 15.54
C PRO A 522 26.33 -10.92 14.96
N MET A 523 25.73 -10.04 14.15
CA MET A 523 24.38 -10.27 13.62
C MET A 523 24.38 -11.37 12.54
N VAL A 524 25.40 -11.37 11.68
CA VAL A 524 25.59 -12.45 10.68
C VAL A 524 25.73 -13.82 11.36
N MET A 525 26.31 -13.87 12.56
CA MET A 525 26.47 -15.11 13.32
C MET A 525 25.13 -15.62 13.88
N TYR A 526 24.31 -14.76 14.48
CA TYR A 526 22.98 -15.15 14.98
C TYR A 526 22.04 -15.51 13.83
N GLU A 527 22.06 -14.76 12.73
CA GLU A 527 21.31 -15.09 11.52
C GLU A 527 21.61 -16.51 11.03
N ARG A 528 22.89 -16.88 10.89
CA ARG A 528 23.30 -18.23 10.49
C ARG A 528 22.81 -19.30 11.46
N ARG A 529 22.89 -19.04 12.77
CA ARG A 529 22.43 -19.98 13.80
C ARG A 529 20.92 -20.16 13.76
N TRP A 530 20.16 -19.09 13.60
CA TRP A 530 18.71 -19.18 13.46
C TRP A 530 18.28 -19.83 12.15
N ASN A 531 19.00 -19.60 11.04
CA ASN A 531 18.77 -20.34 9.80
C ASN A 531 18.93 -21.85 10.00
N SER A 532 19.91 -22.30 10.81
CA SER A 532 20.05 -23.73 11.14
C SER A 532 18.93 -24.30 12.03
N VAL A 533 18.16 -23.46 12.72
CA VAL A 533 16.95 -23.88 13.46
C VAL A 533 15.84 -24.30 12.49
N THR A 534 15.99 -24.16 11.18
CA THR A 534 14.90 -24.35 10.21
C THR A 534 15.15 -25.51 9.24
N ASP A 535 16.34 -26.09 9.32
CA ASP A 535 16.82 -27.21 8.50
C ASP A 535 16.46 -28.60 9.09
N TRP A 536 15.62 -28.68 10.13
CA TRP A 536 15.17 -29.95 10.74
C TRP A 536 14.04 -30.61 9.95
#